data_AF-A0AAD0KI80-F1
#
_entry.id   AF-A0AAD0KI80-F1
#
_cell.length_a   1.000
_cell.length_b   1.000
_cell.length_c   1.000
_cell.angle_alpha   90.00
_cell.angle_beta   90.00
_cell.angle_gamma   90.00
#
_symmetry.space_group_name_H-M   'P 1'
#
loop_
_entity.id
_entity.type
_entity.pdbx_description
1 polymer ?
#
loop_
_entity_poly.entity_id
_entity_poly.type
_entity_poly.pdbx_seq_one_letter_code
_entity_poly.pdbx_strand_id
1 'polypeptide(L)'
;MNIKRRLTLRFVLQLAITGMVVLAIAAVTFTWMLLRFLDISITRDFANVGLEQLVESSKIDEKGIQFSPSLLEQVKKNKGWLQNIDENGKVESAYNTPKDVPIQYGPGEVVAYWTGTQPFPYTLAVWIQEKNGRQFTLLYGAPNILDPLLKK
;
A
#
# COMPACT_ATOMS: atom_id res chain seq x y z
N MET A 1 -25.61 27.92 54.47
CA MET A 1 -24.57 27.24 53.65
C MET A 1 -24.47 27.96 52.31
N ASN A 2 -23.33 28.60 52.03
CA ASN A 2 -23.19 29.69 51.04
C ASN A 2 -23.51 29.29 49.60
N ILE A 3 -24.52 29.93 48.99
CA ILE A 3 -24.99 29.77 47.61
C ILE A 3 -23.84 29.85 46.58
N LYS A 4 -22.80 30.64 46.90
CA LYS A 4 -21.59 30.84 46.08
C LYS A 4 -20.78 29.55 45.84
N ARG A 5 -20.71 28.65 46.85
CA ARG A 5 -19.96 27.38 46.77
C ARG A 5 -20.65 26.35 45.86
N ARG A 6 -21.97 26.44 45.71
CA ARG A 6 -22.77 25.54 44.86
C ARG A 6 -22.62 25.88 43.37
N LEU A 7 -22.42 27.15 43.04
CA LEU A 7 -22.16 27.60 41.67
C LEU A 7 -20.73 27.26 41.24
N THR A 8 -19.71 27.57 42.03
CA THR A 8 -18.31 27.30 41.66
C THR A 8 -18.03 25.80 41.45
N LEU A 9 -18.65 24.93 42.24
CA LEU A 9 -18.57 23.47 42.04
C LEU A 9 -19.13 23.02 40.69
N ARG A 10 -20.27 23.57 40.25
CA ARG A 10 -20.84 23.25 38.93
C ARG A 10 -19.95 23.74 37.80
N PHE A 11 -19.35 24.93 37.93
CA PHE A 11 -18.40 25.46 36.94
C PHE A 11 -17.13 24.60 36.83
N VAL A 12 -16.53 24.22 37.97
CA VAL A 12 -15.35 23.35 37.98
C VAL A 12 -15.67 21.96 37.40
N LEU A 13 -16.83 21.40 37.73
CA LEU A 13 -17.29 20.13 37.16
C LEU A 13 -17.49 20.24 35.65
N GLN A 14 -18.09 21.32 35.16
CA GLN A 14 -18.31 21.56 33.73
C GLN A 14 -17.00 21.76 32.97
N LEU A 15 -16.01 22.43 33.58
CA LEU A 15 -14.65 22.57 33.05
C LEU A 15 -13.94 21.22 32.97
N ALA A 16 -14.05 20.39 34.00
CA ALA A 16 -13.49 19.04 34.02
C ALA A 16 -14.14 18.13 32.96
N ILE A 17 -15.46 18.18 32.80
CA ILE A 17 -16.18 17.43 31.76
C ILE A 17 -15.74 17.90 30.37
N THR A 18 -15.67 19.21 30.14
CA THR A 18 -15.24 19.77 28.85
C THR A 18 -13.82 19.32 28.51
N GLY A 19 -12.89 19.37 29.48
CA GLY A 19 -11.52 18.88 29.29
C GLY A 19 -11.49 17.39 28.95
N MET A 20 -12.29 16.57 29.63
CA MET A 20 -12.40 15.14 29.35
C MET A 20 -12.96 14.86 27.95
N VAL A 21 -13.95 15.65 27.50
CA VAL A 21 -14.52 15.53 26.15
C VAL A 21 -13.47 15.90 25.08
N VAL A 22 -12.72 16.99 25.28
CA VAL A 22 -11.66 17.39 24.35
C VAL A 22 -10.57 16.31 24.27
N LEU A 23 -10.16 15.74 25.41
CA LEU A 23 -9.18 14.65 25.43
C LEU A 23 -9.71 13.38 24.75
N ALA A 24 -11.00 13.06 24.93
CA ALA A 24 -11.61 11.92 24.27
C ALA A 24 -11.64 12.11 22.74
N ILE A 25 -12.03 13.29 22.26
CA ILE A 25 -12.01 13.62 20.83
C ILE A 25 -10.57 13.54 20.30
N ALA A 26 -9.60 14.11 21.00
CA ALA A 26 -8.20 14.04 20.62
C ALA A 26 -7.73 12.58 20.51
N ALA A 27 -8.03 11.73 21.49
CA ALA A 27 -7.69 10.31 21.47
C ALA A 27 -8.35 9.55 20.31
N VAL A 28 -9.62 9.83 20.00
CA VAL A 28 -10.32 9.23 18.86
C VAL A 28 -9.68 9.67 17.54
N THR A 29 -9.39 10.96 17.38
CA THR A 29 -8.74 11.44 16.15
C THR A 29 -7.32 10.88 16.00
N PHE A 30 -6.58 10.75 17.09
CA PHE A 30 -5.23 10.20 17.09
C PHE A 30 -5.22 8.69 16.76
N THR A 31 -6.14 7.92 17.33
CA THR A 31 -6.29 6.50 16.99
C THR A 31 -6.73 6.30 15.54
N TRP A 32 -7.66 7.12 15.06
CA TRP A 32 -8.08 7.11 13.65
C TRP A 32 -6.91 7.44 12.70
N MET A 33 -6.10 8.45 13.05
CA MET A 33 -4.90 8.82 12.31
C MET A 33 -3.85 7.70 12.30
N LEU A 34 -3.58 7.05 13.44
CA LEU A 34 -2.65 5.92 13.54
C LEU A 34 -3.08 4.73 12.69
N LEU A 35 -4.35 4.35 12.75
CA LEU A 35 -4.88 3.24 11.94
C LEU A 35 -4.77 3.56 10.44
N ARG A 36 -5.06 4.80 10.03
CA ARG A 36 -4.88 5.23 8.64
C ARG A 36 -3.42 5.26 8.21
N PHE A 37 -2.51 5.73 9.07
CA PHE A 37 -1.11 5.89 8.72
C PHE A 37 -0.40 4.54 8.54
N LEU A 38 -0.76 3.54 9.34
CA LEU A 38 -0.23 2.17 9.24
C LEU A 38 -0.59 1.49 7.92
N ASP A 39 -1.81 1.71 7.39
CA ASP A 39 -2.19 1.18 6.08
C ASP A 39 -1.46 1.88 4.92
N ILE A 40 -1.14 3.18 5.09
CA ILE A 40 -0.54 4.03 4.05
C ILE A 40 0.96 3.80 3.90
N SER A 41 1.71 3.61 4.98
CA SER A 41 3.17 3.41 4.91
C SER A 41 3.54 2.01 4.42
N ILE A 42 2.85 0.97 4.89
CA ILE A 42 3.20 -0.42 4.60
C ILE A 42 3.17 -0.69 3.09
N THR A 43 2.14 -0.21 2.37
CA THR A 43 1.99 -0.52 0.94
C THR A 43 3.07 0.14 0.08
N ARG A 44 3.40 1.41 0.36
CA ARG A 44 4.38 2.17 -0.42
C ARG A 44 5.82 1.82 -0.06
N ASP A 45 6.11 1.58 1.21
CA ASP A 45 7.47 1.20 1.65
C ASP A 45 7.77 -0.25 1.25
N PHE A 46 6.75 -1.13 1.29
CA PHE A 46 6.86 -2.48 0.74
C PHE A 46 7.12 -2.45 -0.77
N ALA A 47 6.39 -1.64 -1.54
CA ALA A 47 6.56 -1.53 -2.98
C ALA A 47 7.98 -1.07 -3.39
N ASN A 48 8.57 -0.13 -2.63
CA ASN A 48 9.86 0.46 -2.98
C ASN A 48 11.07 -0.28 -2.41
N VAL A 49 11.00 -0.79 -1.18
CA VAL A 49 12.19 -1.34 -0.48
C VAL A 49 11.97 -2.80 -0.07
N GLY A 50 10.77 -3.14 0.43
CA GLY A 50 10.46 -4.50 0.87
C GLY A 50 10.44 -5.53 -0.27
N LEU A 51 9.92 -5.13 -1.43
CA LEU A 51 9.81 -5.99 -2.61
C LEU A 51 11.19 -6.34 -3.15
N GLU A 52 12.07 -5.34 -3.32
CA GLU A 52 13.43 -5.55 -3.80
C GLU A 52 14.18 -6.57 -2.93
N GLN A 53 14.20 -6.37 -1.61
CA GLN A 53 14.87 -7.26 -0.67
C GLN A 53 14.29 -8.71 -0.69
N LEU A 54 12.97 -8.83 -0.84
CA LEU A 54 12.30 -10.14 -0.91
C LEU A 54 12.49 -10.83 -2.25
N VAL A 55 12.66 -10.08 -3.33
CA VAL A 55 12.95 -10.60 -4.67
C VAL A 55 14.41 -11.01 -4.77
N GLU A 56 15.34 -10.26 -4.20
CA GLU A 56 16.76 -10.64 -4.10
C GLU A 56 16.96 -11.95 -3.31
N SER A 57 16.16 -12.14 -2.24
CA SER A 57 16.17 -13.40 -1.49
C SER A 57 15.41 -14.53 -2.17
N SER A 58 14.65 -14.24 -3.24
CA SER A 58 13.93 -15.25 -4.02
C SER A 58 14.86 -15.90 -5.05
N LYS A 59 14.66 -17.19 -5.31
CA LYS A 59 15.48 -17.91 -6.29
C LYS A 59 14.94 -17.64 -7.69
N ILE A 60 15.73 -16.93 -8.49
CA ILE A 60 15.47 -16.78 -9.92
C ILE A 60 16.03 -18.02 -10.62
N ASP A 61 15.16 -18.83 -11.22
CA ASP A 61 15.50 -20.02 -11.99
C ASP A 61 15.24 -19.79 -13.50
N GLU A 62 15.68 -20.70 -14.37
CA GLU A 62 15.53 -20.54 -15.84
C GLU A 62 14.07 -20.43 -16.32
N LYS A 63 13.12 -20.90 -15.50
CA LYS A 63 11.67 -20.88 -15.76
C LYS A 63 10.94 -19.68 -15.14
N GLY A 64 11.66 -18.76 -14.49
CA GLY A 64 11.10 -17.55 -13.90
C GLY A 64 11.47 -17.35 -12.42
N ILE A 65 10.90 -16.30 -11.83
CA ILE A 65 11.13 -15.95 -10.43
C ILE A 65 10.31 -16.88 -9.53
N GLN A 66 10.98 -17.69 -8.72
CA GLN A 66 10.33 -18.52 -7.71
C GLN A 66 10.18 -17.70 -6.42
N PHE A 67 9.00 -17.10 -6.24
CA PHE A 67 8.73 -16.23 -5.10
C PHE A 67 8.83 -16.99 -3.78
N SER A 68 9.50 -16.37 -2.80
CA SER A 68 9.51 -16.89 -1.43
C SER A 68 8.07 -16.90 -0.85
N PRO A 69 7.71 -17.91 -0.05
CA PRO A 69 6.39 -17.96 0.60
C PRO A 69 6.07 -16.70 1.42
N SER A 70 7.09 -16.13 2.06
CA SER A 70 6.99 -14.88 2.83
C SER A 70 6.65 -13.67 1.96
N LEU A 71 7.17 -13.60 0.73
CA LEU A 71 6.79 -12.57 -0.23
C LEU A 71 5.31 -12.69 -0.63
N LEU A 72 4.87 -13.91 -0.94
CA LEU A 72 3.47 -14.17 -1.33
C LEU A 72 2.49 -13.80 -0.21
N GLU A 73 2.83 -14.11 1.05
CA GLU A 73 2.03 -13.72 2.21
C GLU A 73 1.95 -12.20 2.38
N GLN A 74 3.06 -11.47 2.22
CA GLN A 74 3.07 -10.01 2.32
C GLN A 74 2.28 -9.35 1.20
N VAL A 75 2.42 -9.84 -0.04
CA VAL A 75 1.63 -9.38 -1.19
C VAL A 75 0.13 -9.55 -0.91
N LYS A 76 -0.27 -10.71 -0.38
CA LYS A 76 -1.66 -10.99 -0.02
C LYS A 76 -2.16 -10.08 1.11
N LYS A 77 -1.34 -9.85 2.14
CA LYS A 77 -1.66 -8.97 3.28
C LYS A 77 -1.92 -7.53 2.83
N ASN A 78 -1.16 -7.06 1.85
CA ASN A 78 -1.28 -5.71 1.29
C ASN A 78 -2.34 -5.61 0.18
N LYS A 79 -3.14 -6.66 -0.03
CA LYS A 79 -4.12 -6.77 -1.14
C LYS A 79 -3.49 -6.51 -2.52
N GLY A 80 -2.19 -6.74 -2.63
CA GLY A 80 -1.44 -6.55 -3.86
C GLY A 80 -1.43 -7.80 -4.71
N TRP A 81 -0.83 -7.69 -5.89
CA TRP A 81 -0.67 -8.75 -6.86
C TRP A 81 0.73 -8.70 -7.47
N LEU A 82 1.17 -9.83 -8.03
CA LEU A 82 2.42 -9.94 -8.75
C LEU A 82 2.20 -10.49 -10.16
N GLN A 83 2.95 -9.99 -11.13
CA GLN A 83 3.06 -10.58 -12.46
C GLN A 83 4.52 -10.59 -12.92
N ASN A 84 5.00 -11.74 -13.39
CA ASN A 84 6.25 -11.82 -14.12
C ASN A 84 5.95 -11.66 -15.62
N ILE A 85 6.60 -10.70 -16.26
CA ILE A 85 6.46 -10.45 -17.70
C ILE A 85 7.78 -10.73 -18.42
N ASP A 86 7.65 -11.30 -19.62
CA ASP A 86 8.79 -11.48 -20.52
C ASP A 86 9.14 -10.17 -21.26
N GLU A 87 10.22 -10.23 -22.05
CA GLU A 87 10.70 -9.14 -22.91
C GLU A 87 9.67 -8.67 -23.97
N ASN A 88 8.68 -9.50 -24.29
CA ASN A 88 7.61 -9.18 -25.25
C ASN A 88 6.35 -8.62 -24.55
N GLY A 89 6.40 -8.39 -23.24
CA GLY A 89 5.28 -7.92 -22.43
C GLY A 89 4.22 -8.98 -22.17
N LYS A 90 4.50 -10.27 -22.40
CA LYS A 90 3.58 -11.37 -22.09
C LYS A 90 3.77 -11.81 -20.65
N VAL A 91 2.66 -11.99 -19.93
CA VAL A 91 2.69 -12.51 -18.56
C VAL A 91 3.03 -14.01 -18.57
N GLU A 92 4.19 -14.37 -18.00
CA GLU A 92 4.63 -15.76 -17.82
C GLU A 92 4.04 -16.37 -16.54
N SER A 93 3.89 -15.57 -15.49
CA SER A 93 3.29 -16.00 -14.22
C SER A 93 2.54 -14.86 -13.53
N ALA A 94 1.48 -15.20 -12.81
CA ALA A 94 0.60 -14.26 -12.13
C ALA A 94 0.24 -14.79 -10.75
N TYR A 95 0.25 -13.92 -9.74
CA TYR A 95 -0.12 -14.26 -8.37
C TYR A 95 -1.05 -13.20 -7.79
N ASN A 96 -2.18 -13.67 -7.24
CA ASN A 96 -3.24 -12.84 -6.66
C ASN A 96 -3.75 -11.72 -7.59
N THR A 97 -3.55 -11.88 -8.90
CA THR A 97 -3.87 -10.88 -9.91
C THR A 97 -5.38 -10.82 -10.16
N PRO A 98 -6.02 -9.66 -9.98
CA PRO A 98 -7.43 -9.49 -10.29
C PRO A 98 -7.68 -9.47 -11.81
N LYS A 99 -8.94 -9.72 -12.20
CA LYS A 99 -9.32 -9.98 -13.61
C LYS A 99 -9.25 -8.74 -14.52
N ASP A 100 -9.15 -7.56 -13.93
CA ASP A 100 -9.06 -6.26 -14.60
C ASP A 100 -7.62 -5.88 -14.96
N VAL A 101 -6.62 -6.64 -14.48
CA VAL A 101 -5.22 -6.43 -14.84
C VAL A 101 -4.90 -7.11 -16.17
N PRO A 102 -4.21 -6.43 -17.11
CA PRO A 102 -3.82 -7.03 -18.38
C PRO A 102 -2.96 -8.29 -18.23
N ILE A 103 -3.14 -9.24 -19.15
CA ILE A 103 -2.29 -10.44 -19.27
C ILE A 103 -1.20 -10.29 -20.35
N GLN A 104 -1.24 -9.19 -21.08
CA GLN A 104 -0.27 -8.81 -22.09
C GLN A 104 -0.19 -7.29 -22.14
N TYR A 105 1.03 -6.78 -22.21
CA TYR A 105 1.35 -5.36 -22.23
C TYR A 105 2.02 -5.01 -23.55
N GLY A 106 1.60 -3.89 -24.13
CA GLY A 106 2.26 -3.30 -25.29
C GLY A 106 3.60 -2.65 -24.92
N PRO A 107 4.44 -2.34 -25.92
CA PRO A 107 5.69 -1.61 -25.71
C PRO A 107 5.45 -0.27 -24.99
N GLY A 108 6.11 -0.06 -23.86
CA GLY A 108 6.00 1.17 -23.08
C GLY A 108 4.71 1.32 -22.25
N GLU A 109 3.76 0.39 -22.35
CA GLU A 109 2.48 0.47 -21.62
C GLU A 109 2.68 0.34 -20.10
N VAL A 110 3.55 -0.56 -19.67
CA VAL A 110 3.96 -0.71 -18.26
C VAL A 110 4.55 0.60 -17.72
N VAL A 111 5.39 1.27 -18.52
CA VAL A 111 6.00 2.56 -18.14
C VAL A 111 4.94 3.65 -18.09
N ALA A 112 3.98 3.66 -19.02
CA ALA A 112 2.87 4.62 -19.02
C ALA A 112 2.00 4.48 -17.75
N TYR A 113 1.71 3.26 -17.31
CA TYR A 113 1.02 3.01 -16.05
C TYR A 113 1.86 3.39 -14.83
N TRP A 114 3.14 3.04 -14.82
CA TRP A 114 4.05 3.34 -13.71
C TRP A 114 4.30 4.84 -13.52
N THR A 115 4.44 5.58 -14.62
CA THR A 115 4.63 7.05 -14.61
C THR A 115 3.34 7.84 -14.41
N GLY A 116 2.19 7.16 -14.40
CA GLY A 116 0.87 7.82 -14.31
C GLY A 116 0.46 8.56 -15.58
N THR A 117 1.16 8.36 -16.70
CA THR A 117 0.79 8.93 -18.00
C THR A 117 -0.54 8.34 -18.50
N GLN A 118 -0.80 7.08 -18.16
CA GLN A 118 -2.06 6.39 -18.46
C GLN A 118 -2.78 6.01 -17.15
N PRO A 119 -4.10 6.23 -17.05
CA PRO A 119 -4.84 5.90 -15.84
C PRO A 119 -4.81 4.40 -15.58
N PHE A 120 -4.43 4.02 -14.36
CA PHE A 120 -4.41 2.64 -13.91
C PHE A 120 -4.91 2.55 -12.45
N PRO A 121 -5.79 1.60 -12.10
CA PRO A 121 -6.43 1.55 -10.78
C PRO A 121 -5.49 1.09 -9.65
N TYR A 122 -4.26 0.70 -9.98
CA TYR A 122 -3.26 0.21 -9.04
C TYR A 122 -2.01 1.08 -9.06
N THR A 123 -1.39 1.25 -7.89
CA THR A 123 -0.02 1.75 -7.81
C THR A 123 0.91 0.61 -8.22
N LEU A 124 1.74 0.87 -9.24
CA LEU A 124 2.70 -0.11 -9.75
C LEU A 124 4.10 0.15 -9.18
N ALA A 125 4.79 -0.93 -8.86
CA ALA A 125 6.25 -0.97 -8.73
C ALA A 125 6.78 -1.96 -9.78
N VAL A 126 7.83 -1.53 -10.47
CA VAL A 126 8.46 -2.30 -11.54
C VAL A 126 9.87 -2.63 -11.10
N TRP A 127 10.19 -3.91 -11.10
CA TRP A 127 11.53 -4.39 -10.80
C TRP A 127 12.07 -5.17 -11.99
N ILE A 128 13.26 -4.80 -12.46
CA ILE A 128 13.88 -5.36 -13.66
C ILE A 128 15.24 -5.89 -13.26
N GLN A 129 15.49 -7.17 -13.51
CA GLN A 129 16.81 -7.77 -13.32
C GLN A 129 17.19 -8.62 -14.52
N GLU A 130 18.43 -8.46 -14.96
CA GLU A 130 19.04 -9.35 -15.94
C GLU A 130 19.72 -10.51 -15.21
N LYS A 131 19.41 -11.75 -15.61
CA LYS A 131 20.09 -12.94 -15.09
C LYS A 131 20.28 -13.95 -16.22
N ASN A 132 21.50 -14.48 -16.35
CA ASN A 132 21.88 -15.44 -17.39
C ASN A 132 21.55 -14.97 -18.83
N GLY A 133 21.66 -13.66 -19.11
CA GLY A 133 21.36 -13.08 -20.42
C GLY A 133 19.87 -13.01 -20.78
N ARG A 134 18.97 -13.27 -19.80
CA ARG A 134 17.53 -13.08 -19.94
C ARG A 134 17.08 -11.96 -19.00
N GLN A 135 16.30 -11.01 -19.52
CA GLN A 135 15.72 -9.93 -18.73
C GLN A 135 14.43 -10.42 -18.07
N PHE A 136 14.38 -10.35 -16.75
CA PHE A 136 13.18 -10.63 -15.97
C PHE A 136 12.57 -9.33 -15.51
N THR A 137 11.26 -9.16 -15.76
CA THR A 137 10.53 -7.99 -15.29
C THR A 137 9.40 -8.44 -14.37
N LEU A 138 9.47 -7.99 -13.12
CA LEU A 138 8.46 -8.24 -12.11
C LEU A 138 7.62 -6.98 -11.90
N LEU A 139 6.31 -7.13 -12.03
CA LEU A 139 5.32 -6.12 -11.71
C LEU A 139 4.68 -6.43 -10.37
N TYR A 140 4.70 -5.47 -9.47
CA TYR A 140 3.89 -5.47 -8.26
C TYR A 140 2.84 -4.37 -8.36
N GLY A 141 1.58 -4.73 -8.16
CA GLY A 141 0.50 -3.76 -8.10
C GLY A 141 -0.24 -3.83 -6.77
N ALA A 142 -0.56 -2.67 -6.21
CA ALA A 142 -1.41 -2.56 -5.01
C ALA A 142 -2.54 -1.55 -5.24
N PRO A 143 -3.72 -1.73 -4.62
CA PRO A 143 -4.85 -0.83 -4.81
C PRO A 143 -4.46 0.62 -4.48
N ASN A 144 -4.74 1.54 -5.40
CA ASN A 144 -4.45 2.95 -5.18
C ASN A 144 -5.57 3.58 -4.33
N ILE A 145 -5.36 3.61 -3.01
CA ILE A 145 -6.34 4.15 -2.06
C ILE A 145 -6.36 5.70 -2.09
N LEU A 146 -5.38 6.35 -2.72
CA LEU A 146 -5.15 7.80 -2.64
C LEU A 146 -5.63 8.62 -3.85
N ASP A 147 -5.63 8.06 -5.06
CA ASP A 147 -6.06 8.79 -6.27
C ASP A 147 -7.49 9.37 -6.23
N PRO A 148 -8.50 8.70 -5.64
CA PRO A 148 -9.84 9.26 -5.56
C PRO A 148 -9.94 10.50 -4.66
N LEU A 149 -8.95 10.74 -3.79
CA LEU A 149 -8.98 11.81 -2.78
C LEU A 149 -8.27 13.09 -3.23
N LEU A 150 -7.36 13.01 -4.21
CA LEU A 150 -6.60 14.16 -4.72
C LEU A 150 -7.34 14.93 -5.83
N LYS A 151 -8.47 14.40 -6.32
CA LYS A 151 -9.31 15.02 -7.36
C LYS A 151 -10.47 15.87 -6.82
N LYS A 152 -10.45 16.28 -5.55
CA LYS A 152 -11.54 17.06 -4.96
C LYS A 152 -11.19 18.53 -4.78
#